data_AF-A0A7C2D672-F1
#
_entry.id   AF-A0A7C2D672-F1
#
_cell.length_a   1.000
_cell.length_b   1.000
_cell.length_c   1.000
_cell.angle_alpha   90.00
_cell.angle_beta   90.00
_cell.angle_gamma   90.00
#
_symmetry.space_group_name_H-M   'P 1'
#
loop_
_entity.id
_entity.type
_entity.pdbx_description
1 polymer ?
#
loop_
_entity_poly.entity_id
_entity_poly.type
_entity_poly.pdbx_seq_one_letter_code
_entity_poly.pdbx_strand_id
1 'polypeptide(L)'
;SWGPGGARAAHPKTAVAVKGTARTDRLILGASPVDASRRRGTRLWTLGTPVAKSELYSRLRLAPPTAESGEPFPAGYCHFPRYEEEYFRQLTAESLVKGHWVVAPNRRNEALDCRVYARAAASIYGMDRFTEKHWRELEQSLSQPEDEPDSSSQTPAFRPTRRIVVRSPYMMR
;
A
#
# COMPACT_ATOMS: atom_id res chain seq x y z
N SER A 1 -18.17 -1.67 14.05
CA SER A 1 -17.72 -0.66 13.06
C SER A 1 -16.20 -0.69 13.00
N TRP A 2 -15.59 -0.92 11.84
CA TRP A 2 -14.13 -1.05 11.76
C TRP A 2 -13.47 0.22 11.26
N GLY A 3 -12.38 0.60 11.93
CA GLY A 3 -11.55 1.79 11.71
C GLY A 3 -11.82 2.93 12.72
N PRO A 4 -10.82 3.79 13.02
CA PRO A 4 -10.97 4.89 13.96
C PRO A 4 -12.12 5.82 13.56
N GLY A 5 -12.97 6.20 14.52
CA GLY A 5 -14.13 7.04 14.26
C GLY A 5 -15.18 6.42 13.32
N GLY A 6 -15.16 5.09 13.12
CA GLY A 6 -16.09 4.39 12.21
C GLY A 6 -15.76 4.52 10.73
N ALA A 7 -14.57 5.03 10.38
CA ALA A 7 -14.12 5.13 9.00
C ALA A 7 -13.77 3.75 8.44
N ARG A 8 -14.29 3.38 7.25
CA ARG A 8 -13.99 2.08 6.61
C ARG A 8 -13.62 2.24 5.14
N ALA A 9 -12.64 1.47 4.68
CA ALA A 9 -12.50 1.15 3.27
C ALA A 9 -13.26 -0.15 3.01
N ALA A 10 -14.53 -0.06 2.62
CA ALA A 10 -15.41 -1.23 2.54
C ALA A 10 -15.21 -2.08 1.28
N HIS A 11 -14.53 -1.54 0.26
CA HIS A 11 -14.36 -2.18 -1.03
C HIS A 11 -12.89 -2.14 -1.45
N PRO A 12 -12.34 -3.18 -2.13
CA PRO A 12 -10.94 -3.19 -2.59
C PRO A 12 -10.53 -1.96 -3.41
N LYS A 13 -11.47 -1.43 -4.20
CA LYS A 13 -11.28 -0.24 -5.07
C LYS A 13 -11.47 1.11 -4.34
N THR A 14 -11.58 1.13 -3.02
CA THR A 14 -11.79 2.38 -2.26
C THR A 14 -10.50 3.20 -2.24
N ALA A 15 -10.57 4.46 -2.69
CA ALA A 15 -9.48 5.41 -2.52
C ALA A 15 -9.61 6.14 -1.18
N VAL A 16 -8.50 6.31 -0.46
CA VAL A 16 -8.43 7.01 0.84
C VAL A 16 -7.35 8.09 0.83
N ALA A 17 -7.62 9.21 1.48
CA ALA A 17 -6.62 10.25 1.69
C ALA A 17 -5.76 9.88 2.92
N VAL A 18 -4.44 9.99 2.79
CA VAL A 18 -3.50 9.61 3.86
C VAL A 18 -2.51 10.73 4.17
N LYS A 19 -2.04 10.80 5.41
CA LYS A 19 -0.94 11.66 5.84
C LYS A 19 -0.03 10.90 6.80
N GLY A 20 1.27 10.86 6.50
CA GLY A 20 2.28 10.27 7.38
C GLY A 20 2.58 11.13 8.63
N THR A 21 2.95 10.48 9.72
CA THR A 21 3.53 11.11 10.93
C THR A 21 4.88 10.48 11.28
N ALA A 22 5.80 11.28 11.83
CA ALA A 22 7.19 10.90 12.04
C ALA A 22 7.49 10.22 13.40
N ARG A 23 6.59 10.33 14.39
CA ARG A 23 6.74 9.70 15.71
C ARG A 23 5.41 9.10 16.15
N THR A 24 5.39 7.78 16.29
CA THR A 24 4.18 7.00 16.60
C THR A 24 4.57 5.57 16.96
N ASP A 25 3.73 4.93 17.76
CA ASP A 25 3.76 3.52 18.15
C ASP A 25 2.72 2.67 17.41
N ARG A 26 1.83 3.30 16.64
CA ARG A 26 0.74 2.63 15.91
C ARG A 26 0.81 2.88 14.41
N LEU A 27 0.48 1.84 13.63
CA LEU A 27 0.42 1.91 12.17
C LEU A 27 -0.67 2.87 11.66
N ILE A 28 -1.86 2.84 12.29
CA ILE A 28 -2.98 3.75 11.99
C ILE A 28 -3.31 4.51 13.27
N LEU A 29 -3.11 5.83 13.28
CA LEU A 29 -3.39 6.65 14.46
C LEU A 29 -4.85 7.05 14.55
N GLY A 30 -5.48 7.33 13.41
CA GLY A 30 -6.83 7.87 13.37
C GLY A 30 -7.28 8.22 11.97
N ALA A 31 -8.58 8.45 11.82
CA ALA A 31 -9.18 9.09 10.66
C ALA A 31 -9.83 10.39 11.12
N SER A 32 -9.73 11.46 10.32
CA SER A 32 -10.32 12.75 10.68
C SER A 32 -11.85 12.62 10.85
N PRO A 33 -12.43 13.33 11.84
CA PRO A 33 -13.88 13.31 12.06
C PRO A 33 -14.64 14.01 10.92
N VAL A 34 -13.99 14.95 10.21
CA VAL A 34 -14.59 15.76 9.15
C VAL A 34 -13.82 15.56 7.83
N ASP A 35 -14.57 15.72 6.75
CA ASP A 35 -14.15 15.79 5.36
C ASP A 35 -12.88 16.66 5.21
N ALA A 36 -11.74 16.04 4.96
CA ALA A 36 -10.48 16.77 4.77
C ALA A 36 -10.47 17.54 3.44
N SER A 37 -11.38 17.19 2.54
CA SER A 37 -11.70 17.89 1.31
C SER A 37 -12.97 18.73 1.53
N ARG A 38 -13.00 19.99 1.08
CA ARG A 38 -14.25 20.77 0.97
C ARG A 38 -15.25 20.16 -0.03
N ARG A 39 -14.90 19.03 -0.66
CA ARG A 39 -15.71 18.26 -1.60
C ARG A 39 -15.76 16.80 -1.14
N ARG A 40 -16.89 16.45 -0.50
CA ARG A 40 -17.49 15.10 -0.40
C ARG A 40 -16.71 14.03 0.41
N GLY A 41 -17.16 13.80 1.64
CA GLY A 41 -17.05 12.58 2.45
C GLY A 41 -15.67 11.96 2.69
N THR A 42 -14.58 12.61 2.32
CA THR A 42 -13.22 12.05 2.35
C THR A 42 -12.54 12.30 3.68
N ARG A 43 -12.35 11.25 4.48
CA ARG A 43 -11.61 11.32 5.74
C ARG A 43 -10.11 11.22 5.47
N LEU A 44 -9.31 11.99 6.22
CA LEU A 44 -7.85 11.90 6.20
C LEU A 44 -7.38 10.88 7.23
N TRP A 45 -6.66 9.86 6.77
CA TRP A 45 -6.09 8.81 7.61
C TRP A 45 -4.65 9.14 7.98
N THR A 46 -4.36 9.21 9.28
CA THR A 46 -3.02 9.48 9.78
C THR A 46 -2.25 8.17 9.93
N LEU A 47 -1.19 8.02 9.15
CA LEU A 47 -0.37 6.82 9.05
C LEU A 47 0.89 6.94 9.90
N GLY A 48 1.15 5.90 10.67
CA GLY A 48 2.39 5.75 11.39
C GLY A 48 3.48 5.13 10.53
N THR A 49 4.10 5.94 9.68
CA THR A 49 5.12 5.46 8.73
C THR A 49 6.35 4.84 9.41
N PRO A 50 6.83 5.28 10.59
CA PRO A 50 7.93 4.60 11.29
C PRO A 50 7.62 3.16 11.66
N VAL A 51 6.38 2.87 12.08
CA VAL A 51 5.95 1.51 12.46
C VAL A 51 5.94 0.61 11.24
N ALA A 52 5.38 1.09 10.13
CA ALA A 52 5.37 0.35 8.85
C ALA A 52 6.79 0.06 8.35
N LYS A 53 7.71 1.04 8.46
CA LYS A 53 9.12 0.89 8.08
C LYS A 53 9.83 -0.15 8.95
N SER A 54 9.69 -0.06 10.28
CA SER A 54 10.25 -1.05 11.21
C SER A 54 9.72 -2.47 10.95
N GLU A 55 8.41 -2.62 10.75
CA GLU A 55 7.77 -3.90 10.41
C GLU A 55 8.33 -4.46 9.09
N LEU A 56 8.46 -3.63 8.05
CA LEU A 56 9.04 -4.04 6.78
C LEU A 56 10.50 -4.48 6.93
N TYR A 57 11.35 -3.70 7.60
CA TYR A 57 12.76 -4.04 7.78
C TYR A 57 12.94 -5.32 8.62
N SER A 58 12.05 -5.57 9.60
CA SER A 58 12.02 -6.84 10.32
C SER A 58 11.68 -8.01 9.39
N ARG A 59 10.71 -7.83 8.48
CA ARG A 59 10.31 -8.86 7.51
C ARG A 59 11.38 -9.14 6.45
N LEU A 60 12.12 -8.12 6.01
CA LEU A 60 13.22 -8.28 5.06
C LEU A 60 14.39 -9.11 5.61
N ARG A 61 14.48 -9.26 6.94
CA ARG A 61 15.51 -10.09 7.60
C ARG A 61 15.11 -11.57 7.72
N LEU A 62 13.85 -11.92 7.40
CA LEU A 62 13.41 -13.30 7.44
C LEU A 62 14.13 -14.08 6.34
N ALA A 63 14.75 -15.20 6.71
CA ALA A 63 15.41 -16.08 5.77
C ALA A 63 14.38 -17.04 5.13
N PRO A 64 14.52 -17.39 3.84
CA PRO A 64 13.75 -18.47 3.27
C PRO A 64 14.15 -19.80 3.91
N PRO A 65 13.23 -20.78 3.99
CA PRO A 65 13.56 -22.13 4.40
C PRO A 65 14.58 -22.73 3.41
N THR A 66 15.43 -23.63 3.90
CA THR A 66 16.33 -24.38 3.01
C THR A 66 15.51 -25.31 2.13
N ALA A 67 15.90 -25.48 0.86
CA ALA A 67 15.20 -26.34 -0.08
C ALA A 67 15.05 -27.80 0.42
N GLU A 68 16.00 -28.24 1.24
CA GLU A 68 16.05 -29.58 1.82
C GLU A 68 15.11 -29.75 3.03
N SER A 69 14.75 -28.66 3.74
CA SER A 69 13.93 -28.75 4.95
C SER A 69 12.46 -29.06 4.66
N GLY A 70 11.95 -28.69 3.47
CA GLY A 70 10.53 -28.75 3.14
C GLY A 70 9.64 -27.84 4.00
N GLU A 71 10.23 -26.98 4.84
CA GLU A 71 9.48 -26.10 5.73
C GLU A 71 8.78 -24.97 4.95
N PRO A 72 7.61 -24.50 5.41
CA PRO A 72 6.96 -23.34 4.82
C PRO A 72 7.77 -22.05 5.07
N PHE A 73 7.58 -21.04 4.22
CA PHE A 73 8.17 -19.73 4.44
C PHE A 73 7.70 -19.12 5.76
N PRO A 74 8.57 -18.40 6.50
CA PRO A 74 8.17 -17.77 7.75
C PRO A 74 7.09 -16.71 7.51
N ALA A 75 6.18 -16.56 8.47
CA ALA A 75 5.10 -15.61 8.38
C ALA A 75 5.62 -14.17 8.16
N GLY A 76 5.12 -13.51 7.11
CA GLY A 76 5.55 -12.17 6.73
C GLY A 76 6.81 -12.12 5.87
N TYR A 77 7.33 -13.26 5.40
CA TYR A 77 8.41 -13.30 4.41
C TYR A 77 8.03 -12.47 3.18
N CYS A 78 8.99 -11.68 2.68
CA CYS A 78 8.78 -10.82 1.53
C CYS A 78 9.15 -11.55 0.24
N HIS A 79 8.13 -11.95 -0.53
CA HIS A 79 8.33 -12.46 -1.87
C HIS A 79 8.55 -11.30 -2.87
N PHE A 80 9.52 -11.46 -3.76
CA PHE A 80 9.83 -10.50 -4.81
C PHE A 80 9.94 -11.23 -6.16
N PRO A 81 9.35 -10.67 -7.23
CA PRO A 81 9.77 -10.97 -8.58
C PRO A 81 11.26 -10.67 -8.78
N ARG A 82 11.80 -11.08 -9.92
CA ARG A 82 13.16 -10.74 -10.33
C ARG A 82 13.27 -9.26 -10.68
N TYR A 83 13.42 -8.41 -9.66
CA TYR A 83 13.68 -6.99 -9.79
C TYR A 83 15.18 -6.70 -9.90
N GLU A 84 15.50 -5.56 -10.50
CA GLU A 84 16.86 -5.01 -10.55
C GLU A 84 17.34 -4.55 -9.16
N GLU A 85 18.66 -4.48 -8.98
CA GLU A 85 19.28 -4.05 -7.73
C GLU A 85 18.77 -2.67 -7.26
N GLU A 86 18.51 -1.76 -8.21
CA GLU A 86 17.99 -0.42 -7.94
C GLU A 86 16.67 -0.44 -7.17
N TYR A 87 15.78 -1.42 -7.42
CA TYR A 87 14.55 -1.56 -6.64
C TYR A 87 14.85 -1.80 -5.17
N PHE A 88 15.78 -2.69 -4.86
CA PHE A 88 16.17 -3.03 -3.49
C PHE A 88 16.94 -1.89 -2.81
N ARG A 89 17.74 -1.15 -3.58
CA ARG A 89 18.37 0.11 -3.16
C ARG A 89 17.35 1.16 -2.75
N GLN A 90 16.22 1.26 -3.46
CA GLN A 90 15.12 2.16 -3.09
C GLN A 90 14.30 1.63 -1.91
N LEU A 91 14.06 0.31 -1.88
CA LEU A 91 13.33 -0.36 -0.81
C LEU A 91 14.02 -0.21 0.55
N THR A 92 15.35 -0.07 0.54
CA THR A 92 16.20 0.10 1.71
C THR A 92 16.81 1.50 1.81
N ALA A 93 16.22 2.49 1.11
CA ALA A 93 16.79 3.83 0.99
C ALA A 93 16.82 4.63 2.30
N GLU A 94 16.09 4.20 3.33
CA GLU A 94 16.09 4.87 4.63
C GLU A 94 16.79 4.04 5.71
N SER A 95 17.25 4.71 6.75
CA SER A 95 17.84 4.07 7.93
C SER A 95 17.42 4.77 9.20
N LEU A 96 17.35 4.02 10.30
CA LEU A 96 17.02 4.58 11.61
C LEU A 96 18.30 5.12 12.28
N VAL A 97 18.44 6.44 12.33
CA VAL A 97 19.58 7.14 12.92
C VAL A 97 19.07 8.01 14.09
N LYS A 98 19.61 7.77 15.30
CA LYS A 98 19.23 8.52 16.53
C LYS A 98 17.71 8.57 16.77
N GLY A 99 16.99 7.50 16.43
CA GLY A 99 15.53 7.42 16.60
C GLY A 99 14.71 8.10 15.49
N HIS A 100 15.36 8.54 14.40
CA HIS A 100 14.70 9.14 13.24
C HIS A 100 15.00 8.35 11.98
N TRP A 101 14.00 8.16 11.13
CA TRP A 101 14.20 7.61 9.79
C TRP A 101 14.80 8.69 8.89
N VAL A 102 15.95 8.39 8.29
CA VAL A 102 16.72 9.30 7.44
C VAL A 102 16.92 8.64 6.08
N VAL A 103 16.57 9.36 5.02
CA VAL A 103 16.82 8.96 3.63
C VAL A 103 18.32 9.07 3.35
N ALA A 104 18.89 8.02 2.76
CA ALA A 104 20.28 8.01 2.33
C ALA A 104 20.50 9.09 1.23
N PRO A 105 21.64 9.80 1.24
CA PRO A 105 21.94 10.81 0.23
C PRO A 105 21.85 10.25 -1.19
N ASN A 106 21.25 11.02 -2.11
CA ASN A 106 21.09 10.66 -3.51
C ASN A 106 20.35 9.33 -3.76
N ARG A 107 19.56 8.84 -2.80
CA ARG A 107 18.71 7.67 -2.99
C ARG A 107 17.25 8.07 -3.16
N ARG A 108 16.65 7.51 -4.20
CA ARG A 108 15.21 7.40 -4.39
C ARG A 108 14.61 6.43 -3.36
N ASN A 109 13.39 6.65 -2.90
CA ASN A 109 12.75 5.86 -1.84
C ASN A 109 11.32 5.39 -2.22
N GLU A 110 10.93 5.52 -3.48
CA GLU A 110 9.58 5.25 -3.97
C GLU A 110 9.17 3.79 -3.72
N ALA A 111 10.09 2.84 -3.87
CA ALA A 111 9.82 1.43 -3.56
C ALA A 111 9.49 1.21 -2.07
N LEU A 112 10.21 1.90 -1.17
CA LEU A 112 9.94 1.87 0.27
C LEU A 112 8.57 2.49 0.58
N ASP A 113 8.31 3.70 0.06
CA ASP A 113 7.05 4.42 0.31
C ASP A 113 5.85 3.64 -0.24
N CYS A 114 5.97 3.04 -1.42
CA CYS A 114 4.94 2.15 -1.98
C CYS A 114 4.62 0.98 -1.05
N ARG A 115 5.63 0.29 -0.49
CA ARG A 115 5.40 -0.80 0.47
C ARG A 115 4.78 -0.32 1.78
N VAL A 116 5.20 0.84 2.28
CA VAL A 116 4.61 1.47 3.48
C VAL A 116 3.13 1.78 3.25
N TYR A 117 2.78 2.36 2.11
CA TYR A 117 1.38 2.66 1.79
C TYR A 117 0.55 1.42 1.51
N ALA A 118 1.11 0.40 0.84
CA ALA A 118 0.43 -0.88 0.67
C ALA A 118 0.12 -1.55 2.02
N ARG A 119 1.08 -1.52 2.96
CA ARG A 119 0.89 -2.04 4.32
C ARG A 119 -0.18 -1.27 5.09
N ALA A 120 -0.21 0.05 4.96
CA ALA A 120 -1.23 0.88 5.56
C ALA A 120 -2.61 0.62 4.96
N ALA A 121 -2.72 0.55 3.63
CA ALA A 121 -3.96 0.23 2.92
C ALA A 121 -4.52 -1.14 3.34
N ALA A 122 -3.64 -2.14 3.50
CA ALA A 122 -3.99 -3.45 4.04
C ALA A 122 -4.64 -3.37 5.43
N SER A 123 -4.06 -2.56 6.33
CA SER A 123 -4.59 -2.40 7.69
C SER A 123 -5.91 -1.62 7.69
N ILE A 124 -6.03 -0.59 6.85
CA ILE A 124 -7.26 0.19 6.66
C ILE A 124 -8.39 -0.68 6.11
N TYR A 125 -8.09 -1.57 5.16
CA TYR A 125 -9.04 -2.54 4.62
C TYR A 125 -9.40 -3.65 5.62
N GLY A 126 -8.54 -3.88 6.62
CA GLY A 126 -8.77 -4.88 7.67
C GLY A 126 -8.16 -6.24 7.40
N MET A 127 -7.20 -6.34 6.46
CA MET A 127 -6.55 -7.61 6.07
C MET A 127 -5.84 -8.30 7.24
N ASP A 128 -5.42 -7.55 8.26
CA ASP A 128 -4.81 -8.09 9.48
C ASP A 128 -5.72 -9.06 10.26
N ARG A 129 -7.03 -9.08 9.97
CA ARG A 129 -8.05 -9.92 10.62
C ARG A 129 -8.70 -10.91 9.67
N PHE A 130 -8.13 -11.09 8.48
CA PHE A 130 -8.71 -11.99 7.50
C PHE A 130 -8.64 -13.42 7.99
N THR A 131 -9.74 -14.13 7.78
CA THR A 131 -9.82 -15.57 7.94
C THR A 131 -9.68 -16.19 6.56
N GLU A 132 -9.48 -17.49 6.50
CA GLU A 132 -9.45 -18.25 5.25
C GLU A 132 -10.67 -17.97 4.36
N LYS A 133 -11.85 -17.80 4.97
CA LYS A 133 -13.07 -17.41 4.25
C LYS A 133 -12.92 -16.06 3.55
N HIS A 134 -12.41 -15.03 4.25
CA HIS A 134 -12.21 -13.70 3.69
C HIS A 134 -11.19 -13.72 2.54
N TRP A 135 -10.15 -14.56 2.64
CA TRP A 135 -9.17 -14.73 1.56
C TRP A 135 -9.78 -15.34 0.31
N ARG A 136 -10.57 -16.41 0.45
CA ARG A 136 -11.29 -17.04 -0.69
C ARG A 136 -12.27 -16.09 -1.37
N GLU A 137 -13.02 -15.30 -0.59
CA GLU A 137 -13.92 -14.29 -1.13
C GLU A 137 -13.15 -13.22 -1.92
N LEU A 138 -11.98 -12.80 -1.44
CA LEU A 138 -11.13 -11.85 -2.15
C LEU A 138 -10.58 -12.46 -3.44
N GLU A 139 -10.08 -13.69 -3.39
CA GLU A 139 -9.54 -14.42 -4.55
C GLU A 139 -10.59 -14.56 -5.66
N GLN A 140 -11.82 -14.95 -5.32
CA GLN A 140 -12.94 -15.03 -6.27
C GLN A 140 -13.28 -13.68 -6.92
N SER A 141 -13.02 -12.57 -6.23
CA SER A 141 -13.29 -11.22 -6.72
C SER A 141 -12.21 -10.67 -7.66
N LEU A 142 -11.01 -11.25 -7.62
CA LEU A 142 -9.93 -10.92 -8.54
C LEU A 142 -10.19 -11.73 -9.82
N SER A 143 -10.47 -11.05 -10.94
CA SER A 143 -10.60 -11.73 -12.24
C SER A 143 -9.43 -12.69 -12.44
N GLN A 144 -9.70 -13.93 -12.83
CA GLN A 144 -8.64 -14.82 -13.28
C GLN A 144 -7.88 -14.11 -14.41
N PRO A 145 -6.54 -14.21 -14.47
CA PRO A 145 -5.81 -13.75 -15.63
C PRO A 145 -6.46 -14.42 -16.84
N GLU A 146 -6.94 -13.62 -17.79
CA GLU A 146 -7.28 -14.14 -19.10
C GLU A 146 -6.03 -14.87 -19.59
N ASP A 147 -6.13 -16.19 -19.79
CA ASP A 147 -5.09 -16.97 -20.47
C ASP A 147 -4.73 -16.25 -21.79
N GLU A 148 -3.45 -16.34 -22.16
CA GLU A 148 -2.75 -15.58 -23.20
C GLU A 148 -3.53 -15.11 -24.45
N PRO A 149 -3.06 -14.00 -25.09
CA PRO A 149 -3.83 -13.28 -26.08
C PRO A 149 -4.07 -14.12 -27.33
N ASP A 150 -5.34 -14.44 -27.60
CA ASP A 150 -5.72 -14.90 -28.93
C ASP A 150 -5.50 -13.72 -29.90
N SER A 151 -4.48 -13.89 -30.74
CA SER A 151 -3.98 -12.92 -31.72
C SER A 151 -4.97 -12.67 -32.86
N SER A 152 -6.18 -12.17 -32.57
CA SER A 152 -7.13 -11.77 -33.63
C SER A 152 -8.31 -10.89 -33.20
N SER A 153 -8.27 -10.19 -32.06
CA SER A 153 -9.39 -9.30 -31.69
C SER A 153 -9.07 -7.81 -31.88
N GLN A 154 -9.87 -7.22 -32.76
CA GLN A 154 -9.85 -5.82 -33.19
C GLN A 154 -9.87 -4.86 -31.99
N THR A 155 -9.11 -3.77 -32.10
CA THR A 155 -9.08 -2.64 -31.17
C THR A 155 -10.50 -2.21 -30.79
N PRO A 156 -10.95 -2.36 -29.53
CA PRO A 156 -12.19 -1.73 -29.13
C PRO A 156 -11.98 -0.22 -29.19
N ALA A 157 -12.81 0.46 -29.99
CA ALA A 157 -12.77 1.92 -30.10
C ALA A 157 -12.87 2.52 -28.68
N PHE A 158 -11.79 3.19 -28.25
CA PHE A 158 -11.78 3.97 -27.02
C PHE A 158 -12.97 4.93 -27.04
N ARG A 159 -14.00 4.68 -26.23
CA ARG A 159 -14.99 5.72 -25.94
C ARG A 159 -14.27 6.77 -25.11
N PRO A 160 -14.11 8.01 -25.59
CA PRO A 160 -13.49 9.04 -24.78
C PRO A 160 -14.40 9.30 -23.57
N THR A 161 -14.02 8.78 -22.40
CA THR A 161 -14.60 9.23 -21.14
C THR A 161 -14.26 10.71 -21.02
N ARG A 162 -15.30 11.57 -21.01
CA ARG A 162 -15.12 13.02 -20.79
C ARG A 162 -14.43 13.22 -19.45
N ARG A 163 -13.12 13.48 -19.49
CA ARG A 163 -12.33 13.84 -18.32
C ARG A 163 -12.83 15.22 -17.89
N ILE A 164 -13.56 15.28 -16.76
CA ILE A 164 -13.95 16.57 -16.19
C ILE A 164 -12.67 17.22 -15.65
N VAL A 165 -12.10 18.13 -16.44
CA VAL A 165 -10.98 18.95 -16.02
C VAL A 165 -11.51 19.98 -15.04
N VAL A 166 -11.34 19.70 -13.74
CA VAL A 166 -11.54 20.69 -12.70
C VAL A 166 -10.29 21.58 -12.69
N ARG A 167 -10.38 22.79 -13.23
CA ARG A 167 -9.30 23.78 -13.09
C ARG A 167 -9.25 24.23 -11.63
N SER A 168 -8.08 24.09 -11.00
CA SER A 168 -7.83 24.63 -9.66
C SER A 168 -7.51 26.12 -9.78
N PRO A 169 -8.15 27.00 -9.00
CA PRO A 169 -7.85 28.44 -8.99
C PRO A 169 -6.50 28.78 -8.34
N TYR A 170 -5.75 27.78 -7.87
CA TYR A 170 -4.51 27.97 -7.11
C TYR A 170 -3.32 28.40 -7.98
N MET A 171 -3.40 28.29 -9.32
CA MET A 171 -2.33 28.65 -10.25
C MET A 171 -2.66 29.89 -11.11
N MET A 172 -3.67 30.68 -10.74
CA MET A 172 -4.01 31.95 -11.42
C MET A 172 -3.74 33.16 -10.52
N ARG A 173 -2.54 33.23 -9.93
CA ARG A 173 -2.02 34.45 -9.31
C ARG A 173 -0.65 34.75 -9.87
#